data_AF-A0A090E0G5-F1
#
_entry.id   AF-A0A090E0G5-F1
#
_cell.length_a   1.000
_cell.length_b   1.000
_cell.length_c   1.000
_cell.angle_alpha   90.00
_cell.angle_beta   90.00
_cell.angle_gamma   90.00
#
_symmetry.space_group_name_H-M   'P 1'
#
loop_
_entity.id
_entity.type
_entity.pdbx_description
1 polymer ?
#
loop_
_entity_poly.entity_id
_entity_poly.type
_entity_poly.pdbx_seq_one_letter_code
_entity_poly.pdbx_strand_id
1 'polypeptide(L)'
;MVRQIADIISDLKIFCMEGDYMLRLSKLTDELLQAKNKEEALPALFGILEKYPEEELGSPGPLVHAIEKCKGYEKALIYSLDRRPSTLGIWMLYRLLKKRSDSEYKEALRKIKINPLSSEQMKEDAELIAEWLKIN
;
A
#
# COMPACT_ATOMS: atom_id res chain seq x y z
N MET A 1 0.17 -27.53 -5.82
CA MET A 1 -0.89 -27.03 -6.72
C MET A 1 -1.02 -25.54 -6.45
N VAL A 2 -0.94 -24.69 -7.47
CA VAL A 2 -1.09 -23.22 -7.28
C VAL A 2 -2.56 -22.94 -6.99
N ARG A 3 -2.84 -22.22 -5.89
CA ARG A 3 -4.21 -21.82 -5.52
C ARG A 3 -4.81 -20.89 -6.58
N GLN A 4 -6.13 -20.92 -6.73
CA GLN A 4 -6.83 -19.99 -7.62
C GLN A 4 -6.74 -18.57 -7.07
N ILE A 5 -6.52 -17.60 -7.95
CA ILE A 5 -6.39 -16.18 -7.55
C ILE A 5 -7.63 -15.67 -6.82
N ALA A 6 -8.82 -16.15 -7.20
CA ALA A 6 -10.08 -15.79 -6.55
C ALA A 6 -10.14 -16.21 -5.08
N ASP A 7 -9.55 -17.36 -4.73
CA ASP A 7 -9.49 -17.84 -3.34
C ASP A 7 -8.52 -16.98 -2.53
N ILE A 8 -7.35 -16.67 -3.09
CA ILE A 8 -6.35 -15.81 -2.45
C ILE A 8 -6.93 -14.40 -2.21
N ILE A 9 -7.62 -13.84 -3.19
CA ILE A 9 -8.30 -12.54 -3.05
C ILE A 9 -9.37 -12.59 -1.95
N SER A 10 -10.11 -13.69 -1.85
CA SER A 10 -11.14 -13.85 -0.82
C SER A 10 -10.51 -13.87 0.58
N ASP A 11 -9.40 -14.58 0.75
CA ASP A 11 -8.63 -14.61 2.00
C ASP A 11 -8.06 -13.24 2.36
N LEU A 12 -7.48 -12.52 1.39
CA LEU A 12 -6.96 -11.16 1.58
C LEU A 12 -8.05 -10.19 2.03
N LYS A 13 -9.27 -10.31 1.49
CA LYS A 13 -10.41 -9.45 1.86
C LYS A 13 -10.89 -9.66 3.30
N ILE A 14 -10.83 -10.90 3.79
CA ILE A 14 -11.23 -11.24 5.17
C ILE A 14 -10.07 -11.17 6.17
N PHE A 15 -8.87 -10.78 5.71
CA PHE A 15 -7.68 -10.68 6.55
C PHE A 15 -7.94 -9.85 7.82
N CYS A 16 -7.42 -10.35 8.94
CA CYS A 16 -7.46 -9.70 10.25
C CYS A 16 -6.13 -9.84 10.99
N MET A 17 -5.82 -8.88 11.85
CA MET A 17 -4.59 -8.86 12.66
C MET A 17 -4.69 -9.68 13.95
N GLU A 18 -5.24 -10.90 13.85
CA GLU A 18 -5.36 -11.81 14.99
C GLU A 18 -4.30 -12.92 14.94
N GLY A 19 -3.85 -13.37 16.12
CA GLY A 19 -2.85 -14.44 16.23
C GLY A 19 -1.56 -14.13 15.47
N ASP A 20 -0.98 -15.13 14.81
CA ASP A 20 0.22 -14.98 13.99
C ASP A 20 -0.11 -14.39 12.60
N TYR A 21 -0.61 -13.15 12.60
CA TYR A 21 -1.07 -12.47 11.38
C TYR A 21 0.07 -12.20 10.40
N MET A 22 1.30 -11.97 10.88
CA MET A 22 2.46 -11.73 10.01
C MET A 22 2.85 -12.99 9.24
N LEU A 23 2.85 -14.16 9.87
CA LEU A 23 3.08 -15.43 9.17
C LEU A 23 1.97 -15.71 8.14
N ARG A 24 0.70 -15.45 8.51
CA ARG A 24 -0.43 -15.62 7.59
C ARG A 24 -0.34 -14.66 6.40
N LEU A 25 -0.05 -13.39 6.64
CA LEU A 25 0.14 -12.38 5.61
C LEU A 25 1.27 -12.77 4.66
N SER A 26 2.41 -13.19 5.22
CA SER A 26 3.56 -13.68 4.45
C SER A 26 3.19 -14.86 3.54
N LYS A 27 2.53 -15.88 4.08
CA LYS A 27 2.05 -17.04 3.30
C LYS A 27 1.09 -16.65 2.18
N LEU A 28 0.10 -15.80 2.49
CA LEU A 28 -0.87 -15.33 1.49
C LEU A 28 -0.19 -14.55 0.36
N THR A 29 0.77 -13.69 0.69
CA THR A 29 1.51 -12.94 -0.32
C THR A 29 2.45 -13.82 -1.14
N ASP A 30 3.07 -14.85 -0.55
CA ASP A 30 3.90 -15.81 -1.27
C ASP A 30 3.07 -16.64 -2.26
N GLU A 31 1.88 -17.08 -1.84
CA GLU A 31 0.92 -17.77 -2.71
C GLU A 31 0.46 -16.85 -3.86
N LEU A 32 0.17 -15.58 -3.56
CA LEU A 32 -0.21 -14.59 -4.56
C LEU A 32 0.89 -14.39 -5.61
N LEU A 33 2.15 -14.34 -5.20
CA LEU A 33 3.28 -14.13 -6.10
C LEU A 33 3.47 -15.27 -7.11
N GLN A 34 2.98 -16.48 -6.77
CA GLN A 34 3.00 -17.64 -7.66
C GLN A 34 1.76 -17.70 -8.58
N ALA A 35 0.71 -16.91 -8.31
CA ALA A 35 -0.51 -16.90 -9.10
C ALA A 35 -0.33 -16.16 -10.44
N LYS A 36 -1.06 -16.63 -11.46
CA LYS A 36 -1.25 -15.86 -12.70
C LYS A 36 -2.19 -14.69 -12.40
N ASN A 37 -2.01 -13.57 -13.11
CA ASN A 37 -2.82 -12.35 -12.97
C ASN A 37 -2.90 -11.82 -11.53
N LYS A 38 -1.82 -11.93 -10.74
CA LYS A 38 -1.73 -11.43 -9.36
C LYS A 38 -2.15 -9.96 -9.20
N GLU A 39 -2.07 -9.17 -10.26
CA GLU A 39 -2.53 -7.78 -10.34
C GLU A 39 -4.02 -7.62 -10.01
N GLU A 40 -4.84 -8.65 -10.24
CA GLU A 40 -6.26 -8.67 -9.85
C GLU A 40 -6.45 -8.53 -8.33
N ALA A 41 -5.42 -8.86 -7.53
CA ALA A 41 -5.45 -8.73 -6.08
C ALA A 41 -5.11 -7.33 -5.56
N LEU A 42 -4.67 -6.38 -6.41
CA LEU A 42 -4.32 -5.03 -5.97
C LEU A 42 -5.40 -4.36 -5.11
N PRO A 43 -6.70 -4.40 -5.44
CA PRO A 43 -7.74 -3.84 -4.59
C PRO A 43 -7.80 -4.49 -3.19
N ALA A 44 -7.55 -5.80 -3.09
CA ALA A 44 -7.56 -6.50 -1.81
C ALA A 44 -6.31 -6.19 -0.97
N LEU A 45 -5.13 -6.11 -1.60
CA LEU A 45 -3.88 -5.74 -0.93
C LEU A 45 -3.96 -4.31 -0.36
N PHE A 46 -4.40 -3.35 -1.17
CA PHE A 46 -4.60 -1.97 -0.71
C PHE A 46 -5.74 -1.88 0.31
N GLY A 47 -6.77 -2.72 0.20
CA GLY A 47 -7.83 -2.81 1.21
C GLY A 47 -7.30 -3.16 2.61
N ILE A 48 -6.22 -3.94 2.73
CA ILE A 48 -5.57 -4.20 4.02
C ILE A 48 -4.93 -2.92 4.57
N LEU A 49 -4.20 -2.17 3.73
CA LEU A 49 -3.60 -0.88 4.14
C LEU A 49 -4.67 0.14 4.56
N GLU A 50 -5.80 0.19 3.85
CA GLU A 50 -6.90 1.10 4.16
C GLU A 50 -7.66 0.67 5.43
N LYS A 51 -7.74 -0.64 5.69
CA LYS A 51 -8.37 -1.18 6.91
C LYS A 51 -7.50 -0.95 8.14
N TYR A 52 -6.18 -1.00 7.98
CA TYR A 52 -5.18 -0.88 9.04
C TYR A 52 -4.16 0.24 8.71
N PRO A 53 -4.62 1.50 8.66
CA PRO A 53 -3.86 2.61 8.05
C PRO A 53 -2.59 3.00 8.82
N GLU A 54 -2.52 2.70 10.12
CA GLU A 54 -1.40 3.07 11.00
C GLU A 54 -0.67 1.86 11.59
N GLU A 55 -1.10 0.65 11.25
CA GLU A 55 -0.54 -0.58 11.84
C GLU A 55 0.78 -0.98 11.18
N GLU A 56 1.67 -1.60 11.97
CA GLU A 56 2.94 -2.12 11.48
C GLU A 56 2.71 -3.43 10.69
N LEU A 57 2.72 -3.30 9.36
CA LEU A 57 2.63 -4.44 8.42
C LEU A 57 4.02 -4.78 7.82
N GLY A 58 5.08 -4.35 8.50
CA GLY A 58 6.48 -4.49 8.12
C GLY A 58 7.00 -3.32 7.27
N SER A 59 8.30 -3.07 7.36
CA SER A 59 8.93 -1.85 6.82
C SER A 59 10.22 -2.10 6.01
N PRO A 60 10.13 -2.43 4.69
CA PRO A 60 8.96 -2.89 3.97
C PRO A 60 8.69 -4.39 4.23
N GLY A 61 7.44 -4.72 4.52
CA GLY A 61 6.99 -6.08 4.80
C GLY A 61 6.53 -6.88 3.58
N PRO A 62 6.05 -8.12 3.80
CA PRO A 62 5.57 -9.02 2.74
C PRO A 62 4.47 -8.40 1.87
N LEU A 63 3.57 -7.61 2.47
CA LEU A 63 2.49 -6.91 1.77
C LEU A 63 3.03 -5.92 0.72
N VAL A 64 3.98 -5.07 1.12
CA VAL A 64 4.61 -4.10 0.21
C VAL A 64 5.34 -4.82 -0.91
N HIS A 65 6.08 -5.88 -0.59
CA HIS A 65 6.79 -6.68 -1.58
C HIS A 65 5.83 -7.24 -2.64
N ALA A 66 4.69 -7.79 -2.22
CA ALA A 66 3.69 -8.33 -3.14
C ALA A 66 3.06 -7.25 -4.03
N ILE A 67 2.72 -6.09 -3.45
CA ILE A 67 2.16 -4.96 -4.20
C ILE A 67 3.13 -4.50 -5.29
N GLU A 68 4.41 -4.29 -4.97
CA GLU A 68 5.40 -3.80 -5.93
C GLU A 68 5.69 -4.78 -7.09
N LYS A 69 5.34 -6.07 -6.93
CA LYS A 69 5.48 -7.09 -7.98
C LYS A 69 4.30 -7.13 -8.95
N CYS A 70 3.21 -6.41 -8.67
CA CYS A 70 2.03 -6.34 -9.52
C CYS A 70 2.17 -5.19 -10.53
N LYS A 71 1.90 -5.45 -11.82
CA LYS A 71 1.81 -4.37 -12.82
C LYS A 71 0.67 -3.40 -12.46
N GLY A 72 0.92 -2.10 -12.64
CA GLY A 72 -0.07 -1.05 -12.40
C GLY A 72 -0.22 -0.63 -10.93
N TYR A 73 0.60 -1.16 -10.01
CA TYR A 73 0.49 -0.84 -8.59
C TYR A 73 0.68 0.66 -8.28
N GLU A 74 1.48 1.39 -9.06
CA GLU A 74 1.73 2.83 -8.84
C GLU A 74 0.44 3.64 -8.93
N LYS A 75 -0.40 3.36 -9.95
CA LYS A 75 -1.73 3.99 -10.09
C LYS A 75 -2.69 3.53 -8.99
N ALA A 76 -2.66 2.25 -8.65
CA ALA A 76 -3.49 1.71 -7.58
C ALA A 76 -3.12 2.28 -6.20
N LEU A 77 -1.84 2.57 -5.96
CA LEU A 77 -1.35 3.24 -4.76
C LEU A 77 -1.91 4.66 -4.64
N ILE A 78 -1.82 5.46 -5.72
CA ILE A 78 -2.39 6.82 -5.73
C ILE A 78 -3.89 6.76 -5.41
N TYR A 79 -4.62 5.83 -6.05
CA TYR A 79 -6.05 5.69 -5.83
C TYR A 79 -6.39 5.24 -4.39
N SER A 80 -5.59 4.34 -3.81
CA SER A 80 -5.73 3.93 -2.42
C SER A 80 -5.52 5.10 -1.46
N LEU A 81 -4.45 5.87 -1.64
CA LEU A 81 -4.14 7.06 -0.82
C LEU A 81 -5.20 8.17 -0.96
N ASP A 82 -5.80 8.33 -2.14
CA ASP A 82 -6.90 9.28 -2.34
C ASP A 82 -8.15 8.87 -1.54
N ARG A 83 -8.47 7.57 -1.49
CA ARG A 83 -9.61 7.04 -0.70
C ARG A 83 -9.36 7.10 0.80
N ARG A 84 -8.24 6.53 1.26
CA ARG A 84 -7.86 6.49 2.67
C ARG A 84 -6.34 6.33 2.79
N PRO A 85 -5.63 7.40 3.20
CA PRO A 85 -4.20 7.35 3.44
C PRO A 85 -3.82 6.27 4.46
N SER A 86 -2.64 5.69 4.27
CA SER A 86 -2.00 4.77 5.21
C SER A 86 -0.52 5.15 5.33
N THR A 87 0.05 4.99 6.53
CA THR A 87 1.46 5.26 6.81
C THR A 87 2.34 4.50 5.83
N LEU A 88 2.10 3.19 5.69
CA LEU A 88 2.89 2.37 4.77
C LEU A 88 2.71 2.80 3.30
N GLY A 89 1.51 3.21 2.88
CA GLY A 89 1.25 3.74 1.55
C GLY A 89 1.98 5.07 1.28
N ILE A 90 2.06 5.97 2.27
CA ILE A 90 2.83 7.23 2.17
C ILE A 90 4.31 6.92 1.97
N TRP A 91 4.87 5.97 2.73
CA TRP A 91 6.25 5.53 2.56
C TRP A 91 6.49 4.83 1.20
N MET A 92 5.49 4.13 0.65
CA MET A 92 5.55 3.63 -0.72
C MET A 92 5.62 4.79 -1.73
N LEU A 93 4.78 5.81 -1.57
CA LEU A 93 4.77 6.99 -2.44
C LEU A 93 6.10 7.76 -2.37
N TYR A 94 6.69 7.89 -1.18
CA TYR A 94 8.02 8.47 -1.01
C TYR A 94 9.08 7.74 -1.84
N ARG A 95 9.06 6.40 -1.85
CA ARG A 95 10.00 5.61 -2.66
C ARG A 95 9.81 5.84 -4.16
N LEU A 96 8.56 6.02 -4.62
CA LEU A 96 8.28 6.39 -6.01
C LEU A 96 8.81 7.78 -6.34
N LEU A 97 8.52 8.76 -5.50
CA LEU A 97 8.98 10.15 -5.66
C LEU A 97 10.52 10.25 -5.71
N LYS A 98 11.23 9.43 -4.92
CA LYS A 98 12.70 9.32 -4.98
C LYS A 98 13.23 8.78 -6.32
N LYS A 99 12.45 7.92 -6.99
CA LYS A 99 12.83 7.33 -8.29
C LYS A 99 12.42 8.24 -9.46
N ARG A 100 11.23 8.85 -9.37
CA ARG A 100 10.58 9.61 -10.43
C ARG A 100 9.80 10.79 -9.83
N SER A 101 10.06 12.00 -10.33
CA SER A 101 9.45 13.23 -9.81
C SER A 101 8.16 13.61 -10.54
N ASP A 102 7.30 12.62 -10.77
CA ASP A 102 6.09 12.78 -11.59
C ASP A 102 5.05 13.66 -10.89
N SER A 103 4.32 14.47 -11.68
CA SER A 103 3.32 15.41 -11.16
C SER A 103 2.18 14.70 -10.42
N GLU A 104 1.78 13.51 -10.87
CA GLU A 104 0.74 12.70 -10.22
C GLU A 104 1.13 12.27 -8.80
N TYR A 105 2.41 11.94 -8.56
CA TYR A 105 2.90 11.57 -7.22
C TYR A 105 2.98 12.77 -6.29
N LYS A 106 3.41 13.93 -6.82
CA LYS A 106 3.41 15.18 -6.05
C LYS A 106 1.99 15.58 -5.66
N GLU A 107 1.03 15.41 -6.57
CA GLU A 107 -0.36 15.70 -6.28
C GLU A 107 -0.96 14.75 -5.24
N ALA A 108 -0.66 13.45 -5.34
CA ALA A 108 -1.05 12.49 -4.32
C ALA A 108 -0.52 12.88 -2.93
N LEU A 109 0.74 13.34 -2.85
CA LEU A 109 1.34 13.82 -1.60
C LEU A 109 0.60 15.05 -1.04
N ARG A 110 0.24 16.02 -1.88
CA ARG A 110 -0.53 17.20 -1.46
C ARG A 110 -1.91 16.82 -0.94
N LYS A 111 -2.58 15.89 -1.61
CA LYS A 111 -3.91 15.40 -1.20
C LYS A 111 -3.89 14.73 0.17
N ILE A 112 -2.83 14.00 0.52
CA ILE A 112 -2.69 13.38 1.85
C ILE A 112 -2.77 14.45 2.95
N LYS A 113 -2.17 15.62 2.75
CA LYS A 113 -2.16 16.71 3.76
C LYS A 113 -3.55 17.27 4.07
N ILE A 114 -4.45 17.25 3.09
CA ILE A 114 -5.81 17.80 3.21
C ILE A 114 -6.89 16.71 3.36
N ASN A 115 -6.51 15.43 3.30
CA ASN A 115 -7.47 14.34 3.41
C ASN A 115 -8.01 14.25 4.86
N PRO A 116 -9.34 14.27 5.07
CA PRO A 116 -9.92 14.23 6.41
C PRO A 116 -9.70 12.91 7.15
N LEU A 117 -9.32 11.83 6.44
CA LEU A 117 -8.99 10.54 7.03
C LEU A 117 -7.50 10.38 7.34
N SER A 118 -6.65 11.35 6.99
CA SER A 118 -5.25 11.36 7.41
C SER A 118 -5.16 11.68 8.90
N SER A 119 -4.39 10.86 9.63
CA SER A 119 -3.97 11.23 10.98
C SER A 119 -2.96 12.38 10.94
N GLU A 120 -2.72 13.00 12.09
CA GLU A 120 -1.73 14.08 12.19
C GLU A 120 -0.33 13.59 11.79
N GLN A 121 0.06 12.38 12.22
CA GLN A 121 1.34 11.77 11.81
C GLN A 121 1.45 11.63 10.28
N MET A 122 0.38 11.25 9.59
CA MET A 122 0.41 11.13 8.12
C MET A 122 0.60 12.47 7.42
N LYS A 123 0.00 13.54 7.96
CA LYS A 123 0.17 14.90 7.42
C LYS A 123 1.60 15.38 7.66
N GLU A 124 2.15 15.13 8.85
CA GLU A 124 3.53 15.43 9.19
C GLU A 124 4.51 14.67 8.29
N ASP A 125 4.31 13.36 8.09
CA ASP A 125 5.12 12.54 7.17
C ASP A 125 5.09 13.10 5.75
N ALA A 126 3.89 13.49 5.26
CA ALA A 126 3.74 14.06 3.94
C ALA A 126 4.44 15.42 3.80
N GLU A 127 4.44 16.25 4.85
CA GLU A 127 5.15 17.53 4.88
C GLU A 127 6.67 17.32 4.89
N LEU A 128 7.18 16.43 5.74
CA LEU A 128 8.60 16.06 5.78
C LEU A 128 9.09 15.55 4.43
N ILE A 129 8.29 14.71 3.76
CA ILE A 129 8.63 14.23 2.42
C ILE A 129 8.68 15.39 1.42
N ALA A 130 7.72 16.32 1.47
CA ALA A 130 7.70 17.48 0.58
C ALA A 130 8.95 18.35 0.78
N GLU A 131 9.35 18.59 2.03
CA GLU A 131 10.57 19.32 2.38
C GLU A 131 11.82 18.60 1.87
N TRP A 132 11.98 17.31 2.17
CA TRP A 132 13.15 16.51 1.77
C TRP A 132 13.33 16.47 0.25
N LEU A 133 12.24 16.46 -0.49
CA LEU A 133 12.24 16.39 -1.95
C LEU A 133 12.08 17.75 -2.63
N LYS A 134 12.01 18.85 -1.85
CA LYS A 134 11.83 20.22 -2.34
C LYS A 134 10.62 20.35 -3.27
N ILE A 135 9.51 19.73 -2.88
CA ILE A 135 8.23 19.77 -3.61
C ILE A 135 7.45 20.97 -3.10
N ASN A 136 7.30 21.99 -3.95
CA ASN A 136 6.46 23.16 -3.69
C ASN A 136 4.97 22.84 -3.78
#